data_AF-A0A2D7VPI1-F1
#
_entry.id   AF-A0A2D7VPI1-F1
#
_cell.length_a   1.000
_cell.length_b   1.000
_cell.length_c   1.000
_cell.angle_alpha   90.00
_cell.angle_beta   90.00
_cell.angle_gamma   90.00
#
_symmetry.space_group_name_H-M   'P 1'
#
loop_
_entity.id
_entity.type
_entity.pdbx_description
1 polymer ?
#
loop_
_entity_poly.entity_id
_entity_poly.type
_entity_poly.pdbx_seq_one_letter_code
_entity_poly.pdbx_strand_id
1 'polypeptide(L)'
;MAITKPTPLFPTYTELAELNLSDYPQLSSFLDKQPTWIRQHWDWAKDYLLYIGRNKSQHTYVRFRNDIEKFLLWVFMVDKQPVDDLRKADILRYIDFCVAPPVKWISTQLHDRFSFKNGYFASNLKWTPFRQTPPKYD
;
A
#
# COMPACT_ATOMS: atom_id res chain seq x y z
N MET A 1 -2.44 -21.63 1.82
CA MET A 1 -2.08 -20.77 2.99
C MET A 1 -3.07 -19.63 3.08
N ALA A 2 -3.55 -19.27 4.28
CA ALA A 2 -4.50 -18.18 4.42
C ALA A 2 -3.81 -16.83 4.16
N ILE A 3 -4.29 -16.07 3.17
CA ILE A 3 -3.76 -14.73 2.89
C ILE A 3 -4.10 -13.83 4.09
N THR A 4 -3.07 -13.18 4.63
CA THR A 4 -3.19 -12.26 5.78
C THR A 4 -3.80 -10.93 5.34
N LYS A 5 -4.39 -10.21 6.29
CA LYS A 5 -4.94 -8.89 6.03
C LYS A 5 -3.81 -7.91 5.69
N PRO A 6 -3.95 -7.06 4.65
CA PRO A 6 -2.90 -6.11 4.29
C PRO A 6 -2.76 -5.01 5.34
N THR A 7 -1.57 -4.42 5.42
CA THR A 7 -1.29 -3.22 6.20
C THR A 7 -1.14 -2.02 5.26
N PRO A 8 -1.59 -0.81 5.63
CA PRO A 8 -1.27 0.40 4.88
C PRO A 8 0.25 0.66 4.89
N LEU A 9 0.76 1.24 3.80
CA LEU A 9 2.20 1.54 3.62
C LEU A 9 2.48 3.03 3.46
N PHE A 10 1.58 3.80 2.86
CA PHE A 10 1.85 5.21 2.52
C PHE A 10 0.71 6.14 2.96
N PRO A 11 0.98 7.18 3.77
CA PRO A 11 -0.04 8.12 4.23
C PRO A 11 -0.45 9.11 3.12
N THR A 12 -1.12 10.22 3.44
CA THR A 12 -1.36 11.31 2.48
C THR A 12 -0.06 12.01 2.08
N TYR A 13 -0.06 12.86 1.05
CA TYR A 13 1.15 13.56 0.63
C TYR A 13 1.72 14.45 1.74
N THR A 14 0.87 15.25 2.39
CA THR A 14 1.27 16.13 3.50
C THR A 14 1.94 15.34 4.62
N GLU A 15 1.32 14.23 5.03
CA GLU A 15 1.89 13.34 6.04
C GLU A 15 3.17 12.63 5.56
N LEU A 16 3.25 12.24 4.28
CA LEU A 16 4.43 11.56 3.72
C LEU A 16 5.64 12.50 3.65
N ALA A 17 5.41 13.79 3.37
CA ALA A 17 6.45 14.81 3.30
C ALA A 17 7.13 15.06 4.65
N GLU A 18 6.39 14.88 5.74
CA GLU A 18 6.86 15.08 7.12
C GLU A 18 7.09 13.75 7.86
N LEU A 19 6.97 12.62 7.15
CA LEU A 19 6.96 11.30 7.78
C LEU A 19 8.29 10.99 8.48
N ASN A 20 8.17 10.72 9.77
CA ASN A 20 9.15 10.00 10.56
C ASN A 20 8.59 8.63 10.94
N LEU A 21 9.31 7.54 10.63
CA LEU A 21 8.84 6.17 10.90
C LEU A 21 8.60 5.89 12.39
N SER A 22 9.26 6.61 13.31
CA SER A 22 8.99 6.51 14.75
C SER A 22 7.54 6.84 15.10
N ASP A 23 6.90 7.69 14.30
CA ASP A 23 5.53 8.15 14.54
C ASP A 23 4.51 7.13 14.00
N TYR A 24 4.97 6.13 13.23
CA TYR A 24 4.17 5.06 12.63
C TYR A 24 4.63 3.67 13.11
N PRO A 25 4.43 3.33 14.39
CA PRO A 25 5.05 2.15 15.01
C PRO A 25 4.64 0.82 14.33
N GLN A 26 3.41 0.69 13.84
CA GLN A 26 2.99 -0.51 13.10
C GLN A 26 3.64 -0.62 11.73
N LEU A 27 3.84 0.50 11.02
CA LEU A 27 4.52 0.53 9.73
C LEU A 27 6.01 0.24 9.92
N SER A 28 6.66 0.89 10.89
CA SER A 28 8.06 0.62 11.24
C SER A 28 8.24 -0.86 11.58
N SER A 29 7.44 -1.40 12.51
CA SER A 29 7.53 -2.82 12.85
C SER A 29 7.25 -3.75 11.68
N PHE A 30 6.41 -3.36 10.72
CA PHE A 30 6.19 -4.16 9.51
C PHE A 30 7.44 -4.17 8.64
N LEU A 31 8.10 -3.04 8.42
CA LEU A 31 9.31 -2.95 7.60
C LEU A 31 10.53 -3.60 8.27
N ASP A 32 10.67 -3.44 9.58
CA ASP A 32 11.86 -3.91 10.35
C ASP A 32 11.92 -5.43 10.49
N LYS A 33 10.78 -6.13 10.41
CA LYS A 33 10.68 -7.59 10.54
C LYS A 33 10.86 -8.33 9.21
N GLN A 34 11.19 -7.62 8.14
CA GLN A 34 11.19 -8.14 6.78
C GLN A 34 12.60 -8.19 6.20
N PRO A 35 12.81 -8.95 5.11
CA PRO A 35 14.04 -8.86 4.35
C PRO A 35 14.36 -7.42 3.93
N THR A 36 15.65 -7.10 3.83
CA THR A 36 16.15 -5.75 3.50
C THR A 36 15.59 -5.19 2.19
N TRP A 37 15.29 -6.05 1.20
CA TRP A 37 14.71 -5.64 -0.08
C TRP A 37 13.30 -5.03 0.08
N ILE A 38 12.51 -5.45 1.07
CA ILE A 38 11.19 -4.85 1.32
C ILE A 38 11.34 -3.39 1.73
N ARG A 39 12.29 -3.10 2.63
CA ARG A 39 12.58 -1.73 3.06
C ARG A 39 13.07 -0.89 1.89
N GLN A 40 14.00 -1.42 1.10
CA GLN A 40 14.52 -0.74 -0.08
C GLN A 40 13.42 -0.38 -1.08
N HIS A 41 12.51 -1.31 -1.40
CA HIS A 41 11.41 -1.05 -2.32
C HIS A 41 10.38 -0.07 -1.74
N TRP A 42 10.14 -0.09 -0.42
CA TRP A 42 9.32 0.91 0.24
C TRP A 42 9.96 2.31 0.14
N ASP A 43 11.26 2.43 0.35
CA ASP A 43 12.00 3.70 0.22
C ASP A 43 11.93 4.24 -1.23
N TRP A 44 12.11 3.37 -2.25
CA TRP A 44 11.93 3.76 -3.66
C TRP A 44 10.53 4.29 -3.97
N ALA A 45 9.49 3.61 -3.46
CA ALA A 45 8.12 4.05 -3.65
C ALA A 45 7.80 5.33 -2.86
N LYS A 46 8.40 5.52 -1.68
CA LYS A 46 8.32 6.78 -0.93
C LYS A 46 8.90 7.93 -1.76
N ASP A 47 10.10 7.79 -2.32
CA ASP A 47 10.74 8.83 -3.14
C ASP A 47 9.91 9.14 -4.40
N TYR A 48 9.41 8.10 -5.06
CA TYR A 48 8.48 8.24 -6.18
C TYR A 48 7.21 9.03 -5.79
N LEU A 49 6.58 8.70 -4.67
CA LEU A 49 5.36 9.37 -4.21
C LEU A 49 5.61 10.81 -3.75
N LEU A 50 6.76 11.10 -3.14
CA LEU A 50 7.18 12.46 -2.84
C LEU A 50 7.35 13.29 -4.12
N TYR A 51 7.97 12.71 -5.15
CA TYR A 51 8.07 13.36 -6.46
C TYR A 51 6.69 13.62 -7.08
N ILE A 52 5.79 12.63 -7.09
CA ILE A 52 4.44 12.81 -7.63
C ILE A 52 3.68 13.88 -6.85
N GLY A 53 3.71 13.84 -5.51
CA GLY A 53 2.97 14.78 -4.66
C GLY A 53 3.45 16.22 -4.80
N ARG A 54 4.76 16.43 -5.00
CA ARG A 54 5.34 17.75 -5.24
C ARG A 54 4.99 18.33 -6.61
N ASN A 55 4.88 17.47 -7.63
CA ASN A 55 4.84 17.91 -9.04
C ASN A 55 3.47 17.74 -9.72
N LYS A 56 2.50 17.09 -9.08
CA LYS A 56 1.20 16.76 -9.68
C LYS A 56 0.05 17.11 -8.74
N SER A 57 -1.18 17.03 -9.26
CA SER A 57 -2.38 17.29 -8.47
C SER A 57 -2.56 16.27 -7.33
N GLN A 58 -3.31 16.65 -6.29
CA GLN A 58 -3.69 15.75 -5.21
C GLN A 58 -4.42 14.49 -5.74
N HIS A 59 -5.28 14.64 -6.74
CA HIS A 59 -5.99 13.51 -7.37
C HIS A 59 -5.01 12.53 -8.03
N THR A 60 -4.01 13.06 -8.73
CA THR A 60 -2.94 12.26 -9.35
C THR A 60 -2.12 11.52 -8.29
N TYR A 61 -1.75 12.18 -7.20
CA TYR A 61 -1.07 11.54 -6.07
C TYR A 61 -1.89 10.40 -5.48
N VAL A 62 -3.19 10.62 -5.21
CA VAL A 62 -4.07 9.58 -4.65
C VAL A 62 -4.14 8.36 -5.57
N ARG A 63 -4.26 8.57 -6.88
CA ARG A 63 -4.24 7.49 -7.88
C ARG A 63 -2.95 6.69 -7.82
N PHE A 64 -1.79 7.35 -7.96
CA PHE A 64 -0.50 6.67 -7.97
C PHE A 64 -0.16 6.01 -6.63
N ARG A 65 -0.53 6.62 -5.51
CA ARG A 65 -0.42 6.00 -4.18
C ARG A 65 -1.22 4.71 -4.10
N ASN A 66 -2.48 4.71 -4.57
CA ASN A 66 -3.31 3.52 -4.56
C ASN A 66 -2.70 2.40 -5.43
N ASP A 67 -2.17 2.73 -6.60
CA ASP A 67 -1.66 1.74 -7.55
C ASP A 67 -0.31 1.15 -7.09
N ILE A 68 0.65 1.99 -6.66
CA ILE A 68 1.94 1.50 -6.18
C ILE A 68 1.81 0.70 -4.88
N GLU A 69 0.90 1.10 -3.99
CA GLU A 69 0.69 0.40 -2.72
C GLU A 69 0.01 -0.96 -2.92
N LYS A 70 -0.96 -1.09 -3.83
CA LYS A 70 -1.52 -2.39 -4.22
C LYS A 70 -0.44 -3.34 -4.70
N PHE A 71 0.42 -2.84 -5.61
CA PHE A 71 1.50 -3.62 -6.18
C PHE A 71 2.49 -4.05 -5.10
N LEU A 72 3.02 -3.12 -4.30
CA LEU A 72 3.97 -3.46 -3.25
C LEU A 72 3.37 -4.39 -2.19
N LEU A 73 2.10 -4.24 -1.81
CA LEU A 73 1.47 -5.18 -0.90
C LEU A 73 1.40 -6.59 -1.49
N TRP A 74 1.05 -6.72 -2.77
CA TRP A 74 1.07 -8.01 -3.45
C TRP A 74 2.49 -8.60 -3.49
N VAL A 75 3.49 -7.80 -3.87
CA VAL A 75 4.90 -8.22 -3.89
C VAL A 75 5.36 -8.67 -2.49
N PHE A 76 5.08 -7.89 -1.45
CA PHE A 76 5.58 -8.15 -0.09
C PHE A 76 4.86 -9.33 0.60
N MET A 77 3.56 -9.51 0.35
CA MET A 77 2.73 -10.41 1.14
C MET A 77 2.31 -11.68 0.39
N VAL A 78 2.23 -11.61 -0.94
CA VAL A 78 1.74 -12.69 -1.79
C VAL A 78 2.89 -13.31 -2.57
N ASP A 79 3.61 -12.50 -3.35
CA ASP A 79 4.64 -13.00 -4.26
C ASP A 79 5.98 -13.30 -3.56
N LYS A 80 6.35 -12.44 -2.60
CA LYS A 80 7.50 -12.60 -1.70
C LYS A 80 8.86 -12.70 -2.38
N GLN A 81 9.05 -11.93 -3.45
CA GLN A 81 10.34 -11.76 -4.12
C GLN A 81 10.59 -10.28 -4.45
N PRO A 82 11.86 -9.86 -4.63
CA PRO A 82 12.20 -8.51 -5.04
C PRO A 82 11.55 -8.12 -6.37
N VAL A 83 11.25 -6.83 -6.54
CA VAL A 83 10.65 -6.29 -7.77
C VAL A 83 11.57 -6.52 -8.99
N ASP A 84 12.89 -6.51 -8.77
CA ASP A 84 13.91 -6.73 -9.81
C ASP A 84 13.93 -8.17 -10.35
N ASP A 85 13.38 -9.12 -9.59
CA ASP A 85 13.29 -10.53 -9.96
C ASP A 85 12.01 -10.87 -10.72
N LEU A 86 11.03 -9.95 -10.76
CA LEU A 86 9.77 -10.18 -11.45
C LEU A 86 9.97 -10.39 -12.95
N ARG A 87 9.22 -11.34 -13.49
CA ARG A 87 9.14 -11.68 -14.91
C ARG A 87 7.70 -11.59 -15.38
N LYS A 88 7.50 -11.79 -16.69
CA LYS A 88 6.18 -11.76 -17.34
C LYS A 88 5.11 -12.56 -16.58
N ALA A 89 5.45 -13.77 -16.13
CA ALA A 89 4.52 -14.65 -15.42
C ALA A 89 4.05 -14.04 -14.09
N ASP A 90 4.92 -13.33 -13.38
CA ASP A 90 4.60 -12.72 -12.09
C ASP A 90 3.69 -11.49 -12.28
N ILE A 91 3.94 -10.72 -13.32
CA ILE A 91 3.05 -9.62 -13.72
C ILE A 91 1.65 -10.15 -14.05
N LEU A 92 1.53 -11.26 -14.79
CA LEU A 92 0.23 -11.89 -15.05
C LEU A 92 -0.47 -12.32 -13.76
N ARG A 93 0.26 -12.93 -12.81
CA ARG A 93 -0.29 -13.27 -11.49
C ARG A 93 -0.75 -12.05 -10.69
N TYR A 94 -0.05 -10.93 -10.80
CA TYR A 94 -0.48 -9.66 -10.18
C TYR A 94 -1.78 -9.14 -10.80
N ILE A 95 -1.93 -9.21 -12.13
CA ILE A 95 -3.16 -8.81 -12.82
C ILE A 95 -4.32 -9.72 -12.40
N ASP A 96 -4.13 -11.03 -12.39
CA ASP A 96 -5.15 -11.99 -11.93
C ASP A 96 -5.58 -11.69 -10.48
N PHE A 97 -4.62 -11.37 -9.61
CA PHE A 97 -4.87 -10.95 -8.24
C PHE A 97 -5.69 -9.65 -8.16
N CYS A 98 -5.46 -8.69 -9.06
CA CYS A 98 -6.24 -7.46 -9.10
C CYS A 98 -7.67 -7.67 -9.61
N VAL A 99 -7.88 -8.64 -10.50
CA VAL A 99 -9.22 -9.01 -11.01
C VAL A 99 -10.02 -9.73 -9.93
N ALA A 100 -9.39 -10.65 -9.20
CA ALA A 100 -10.03 -11.46 -8.18
C ALA A 100 -9.28 -11.39 -6.82
N PRO A 101 -9.25 -10.22 -6.17
CA PRO A 101 -8.53 -10.07 -4.91
C PRO A 101 -9.20 -10.87 -3.79
N PRO A 102 -8.45 -11.37 -2.80
CA PRO A 102 -9.01 -12.06 -1.66
C PRO A 102 -9.99 -11.17 -0.89
N VAL A 103 -11.07 -11.74 -0.35
CA VAL A 103 -12.09 -10.98 0.42
C VAL A 103 -11.49 -10.11 1.52
N LYS A 104 -10.43 -10.57 2.20
CA LYS A 104 -9.73 -9.81 3.26
C LYS A 104 -9.02 -8.53 2.77
N TRP A 105 -8.86 -8.37 1.45
CA TRP A 105 -8.23 -7.22 0.79
C TRP A 105 -9.25 -6.26 0.17
N ILE A 106 -10.55 -6.56 0.32
CA ILE A 106 -11.66 -5.79 -0.22
C ILE A 106 -12.38 -5.08 0.94
N SER A 107 -12.63 -3.79 0.80
CA SER A 107 -13.43 -3.00 1.73
C SER A 107 -14.74 -2.60 1.07
N THR A 108 -15.80 -2.57 1.88
CA THR A 108 -17.12 -2.06 1.52
C THR A 108 -17.25 -0.55 1.78
N GLN A 109 -16.33 0.05 2.52
CA GLN A 109 -16.35 1.46 2.92
C GLN A 109 -15.02 2.16 2.69
N LEU A 110 -15.05 3.49 2.57
CA LEU A 110 -13.86 4.31 2.58
C LEU A 110 -13.33 4.39 4.02
N HIS A 111 -12.05 4.06 4.16
CA HIS A 111 -11.31 4.19 5.40
C HIS A 111 -9.99 4.88 5.10
N ASP A 112 -9.54 5.74 6.00
CA ASP A 112 -8.19 6.27 5.94
C ASP A 112 -7.17 5.19 6.27
N ARG A 113 -5.96 5.32 5.73
CA ARG A 113 -4.88 4.35 5.95
C ARG A 113 -4.35 4.42 7.37
N PHE A 114 -4.13 5.62 7.85
CA PHE A 114 -3.61 5.88 9.18
C PHE A 114 -4.58 6.78 9.94
N SER A 115 -4.58 6.67 11.25
CA SER A 115 -5.35 7.55 12.14
C SER A 115 -4.47 8.02 13.28
N PHE A 116 -4.43 9.32 13.51
CA PHE A 116 -3.65 9.90 14.60
C PHE A 116 -4.32 9.63 15.96
N LYS A 117 -3.63 8.92 16.85
CA LYS A 117 -4.12 8.53 18.18
C LYS A 117 -2.95 8.51 19.17
N ASN A 118 -3.11 9.16 20.32
CA ASN A 118 -2.14 9.18 21.42
C ASN A 118 -0.71 9.61 21.00
N GLY A 119 -0.61 10.57 20.07
CA GLY A 119 0.70 11.05 19.58
C GLY A 119 1.32 10.23 18.45
N TYR A 120 0.67 9.15 18.00
CA TYR A 120 1.17 8.27 16.93
C TYR A 120 0.14 8.07 15.82
N PHE A 121 0.61 7.74 14.62
CA PHE A 121 -0.22 7.34 13.50
C PHE A 121 -0.43 5.82 13.48
N ALA A 122 -1.59 5.40 13.96
CA ALA A 122 -1.97 4.00 13.97
C ALA A 122 -2.49 3.53 12.61
N SER A 123 -1.98 2.40 12.10
CA SER A 123 -2.53 1.72 10.92
C SER A 123 -4.00 1.36 11.12
N ASN A 124 -4.84 1.73 10.17
CA ASN A 124 -6.26 1.45 10.23
C ASN A 124 -6.55 0.00 9.80
N LEU A 125 -6.89 -0.84 10.77
CA LEU A 125 -7.24 -2.24 10.52
C LEU A 125 -8.49 -2.42 9.67
N LYS A 126 -9.33 -1.40 9.43
CA LYS A 126 -10.48 -1.50 8.54
C LYS A 126 -10.12 -1.18 7.09
N TRP A 127 -8.98 -0.52 6.85
CA TRP A 127 -8.52 -0.20 5.50
C TRP A 127 -8.07 -1.45 4.73
N THR A 128 -8.35 -1.46 3.43
CA THR A 128 -7.85 -2.46 2.48
C THR A 128 -7.61 -1.81 1.11
N PRO A 129 -6.73 -2.39 0.26
CA PRO A 129 -6.31 -1.75 -0.98
C PRO A 129 -7.34 -1.87 -2.13
N PHE A 130 -8.26 -2.84 -2.08
CA PHE A 130 -9.35 -2.97 -3.04
C PHE A 130 -10.67 -2.52 -2.43
N ARG A 131 -11.57 -2.04 -3.29
CA ARG A 131 -12.92 -1.62 -2.94
C ARG A 131 -13.92 -2.30 -3.85
N GLN A 132 -15.04 -2.74 -3.28
CA GLN A 132 -16.22 -3.03 -4.08
C GLN A 132 -16.84 -1.72 -4.57
N THR A 133 -16.70 -1.44 -5.86
CA THR A 133 -17.60 -0.50 -6.52
C THR A 133 -18.93 -1.21 -6.75
N PRO A 134 -20.06 -0.67 -6.25
CA PRO A 134 -21.35 -1.19 -6.67
C PRO A 134 -21.42 -1.08 -8.21
N PRO A 135 -22.07 -2.05 -8.89
CA PRO A 135 -22.28 -1.95 -10.32
C PRO A 135 -22.94 -0.60 -10.60
N LYS A 136 -22.38 0.17 -11.53
CA LYS A 136 -23.07 1.31 -12.10
C LYS A 136 -24.23 0.71 -12.88
N TYR A 137 -25.45 0.84 -12.37
CA TYR A 137 -26.64 0.60 -13.18
C TYR A 137 -26.68 1.74 -14.20
N ASP A 138 -26.53 1.39 -15.48
CA ASP A 138 -26.82 2.28 -16.61
C ASP A 138 -28.34 2.44 -16.76
#